data_AF-A0A0V0H5S8-F1
#
_entry.id   AF-A0A0V0H5S8-F1
#
_cell.length_a   1.000
_cell.length_b   1.000
_cell.length_c   1.000
_cell.angle_alpha   90.00
_cell.angle_beta   90.00
_cell.angle_gamma   90.00
#
_symmetry.space_group_name_H-M   'P 1'
#
loop_
_entity.id
_entity.type
_entity.pdbx_description
1 polymer ?
#
loop_
_entity_poly.entity_id
_entity_poly.type
_entity_poly.pdbx_seq_one_letter_code
_entity_poly.pdbx_strand_id
1 'polypeptide(L)'
;MGARNAVSLNGLMVGLVRLGQGEDAAKVFMEIRDLVKINPDSFVVLFSAFSEFSSLEEGEIRGRELHAYVIRTGLCNSKAAIGNALINMYSKFGEIQIAHSVFQLMVNKDSVSWNSMISALDTK
;
A
#
# COMPACT_ATOMS: atom_id res chain seq x y z
N MET A 1 -1.27 -29.53 -7.98
CA MET A 1 -0.76 -28.19 -8.37
C MET A 1 -1.72 -27.15 -7.81
N GLY A 2 -1.38 -26.54 -6.67
CA GLY A 2 -2.27 -25.62 -5.98
C GLY A 2 -2.48 -24.35 -6.80
N ALA A 3 -3.75 -24.00 -7.05
CA ALA A 3 -4.10 -22.81 -7.80
C ALA A 3 -3.45 -21.59 -7.13
N ARG A 4 -2.47 -20.98 -7.80
CA ARG A 4 -1.95 -19.67 -7.43
C ARG A 4 -3.14 -18.70 -7.47
N ASN A 5 -3.51 -18.13 -6.33
CA ASN A 5 -4.58 -17.14 -6.23
C ASN A 5 -4.05 -15.92 -5.48
N ALA A 6 -4.83 -14.82 -5.47
CA ALA A 6 -4.42 -13.57 -4.85
C ALA A 6 -4.04 -13.71 -3.36
N VAL A 7 -4.61 -14.69 -2.64
CA VAL A 7 -4.30 -14.93 -1.23
C VAL A 7 -2.85 -15.41 -1.06
N SER A 8 -2.42 -16.40 -1.86
CA SER A 8 -1.03 -16.89 -1.81
C SER A 8 -0.03 -15.80 -2.21
N LEU A 9 -0.37 -14.98 -3.22
CA LEU A 9 0.42 -13.82 -3.63
C LEU A 9 0.59 -12.83 -2.46
N ASN A 10 -0.53 -12.40 -1.87
CA ASN A 10 -0.53 -11.44 -0.77
C ASN A 10 0.25 -11.98 0.43
N GLY A 11 0.11 -13.28 0.74
CA GLY A 11 0.86 -13.93 1.82
C GLY A 11 2.38 -13.89 1.60
N LEU A 12 2.85 -14.20 0.39
CA LEU A 12 4.27 -14.14 0.04
C LEU A 12 4.80 -12.71 0.12
N MET A 13 4.07 -11.74 -0.46
CA MET A 13 4.44 -10.33 -0.39
C MET A 13 4.50 -9.82 1.05
N VAL A 14 3.52 -10.13 1.89
CA VAL A 14 3.53 -9.76 3.32
C VAL A 14 4.75 -10.33 4.03
N GLY A 15 5.13 -11.58 3.72
CA GLY A 15 6.34 -12.19 4.25
C GLY A 15 7.59 -11.39 3.92
N LEU A 16 7.75 -11.00 2.64
CA LEU A 16 8.89 -10.21 2.17
C LEU A 16 8.91 -8.80 2.79
N VAL A 17 7.76 -8.13 2.88
CA VAL A 17 7.64 -6.81 3.55
C VAL A 17 8.10 -6.89 5.01
N ARG A 18 7.73 -7.93 5.75
CA ARG A 18 8.15 -8.11 7.16
C ARG A 18 9.65 -8.36 7.32
N LEU A 19 10.33 -8.79 6.26
CA LEU A 19 11.78 -8.96 6.24
C LEU A 19 12.52 -7.71 5.74
N GLY A 20 11.80 -6.60 5.48
CA GLY A 20 12.39 -5.38 4.91
C GLY A 20 12.78 -5.55 3.44
N GLN A 21 12.23 -6.53 2.73
CA GLN A 21 12.53 -6.83 1.33
C GLN A 21 11.45 -6.27 0.41
N GLY A 22 11.26 -4.95 0.45
CA GLY A 22 10.20 -4.26 -0.29
C GLY A 22 10.30 -4.46 -1.81
N GLU A 23 11.50 -4.38 -2.38
CA GLU A 23 11.73 -4.53 -3.81
C GLU A 23 11.37 -5.93 -4.30
N ASP A 24 11.69 -6.96 -3.51
CA ASP A 24 11.36 -8.34 -3.86
C ASP A 24 9.85 -8.59 -3.78
N ALA A 25 9.17 -7.99 -2.79
CA ALA A 25 7.70 -8.02 -2.75
C ALA A 25 7.07 -7.36 -3.99
N ALA A 26 7.63 -6.23 -4.45
CA ALA A 26 7.17 -5.55 -5.65
C ALA A 26 7.46 -6.35 -6.94
N LYS A 27 8.64 -6.99 -7.05
CA LYS A 27 8.97 -7.89 -8.17
C LYS A 27 7.99 -9.06 -8.25
N VAL A 28 7.72 -9.71 -7.12
CA VAL A 28 6.74 -10.82 -7.03
C VAL A 28 5.36 -10.37 -7.48
N PHE A 29 4.90 -9.18 -7.09
CA PHE A 29 3.64 -8.62 -7.56
C PHE A 29 3.64 -8.47 -9.09
N MET A 30 4.71 -7.90 -9.66
CA MET A 30 4.81 -7.65 -11.10
C MET A 30 4.83 -8.94 -11.94
N GLU A 31 5.48 -10.00 -11.46
CA GLU A 31 5.52 -11.29 -12.15
C GLU A 31 4.18 -12.02 -12.14
N ILE A 32 3.40 -11.86 -11.07
CA ILE A 32 2.20 -12.67 -10.81
C ILE A 32 0.90 -11.94 -11.17
N ARG A 33 0.91 -10.61 -11.27
CA ARG A 33 -0.32 -9.81 -11.51
C ARG A 33 -1.11 -10.18 -12.76
N ASP A 34 -0.43 -10.67 -13.79
CA ASP A 34 -1.07 -11.07 -15.06
C ASP A 34 -1.48 -12.56 -15.05
N LEU A 35 -1.06 -13.31 -14.03
CA LEU A 35 -1.36 -14.73 -13.85
C LEU A 35 -2.51 -14.99 -12.88
N VAL A 36 -2.84 -14.01 -12.02
CA VAL A 36 -3.92 -14.12 -11.03
C VAL A 36 -4.77 -12.87 -11.01
N LYS A 37 -6.06 -13.02 -10.69
CA LYS A 37 -6.96 -11.87 -10.50
C LYS A 37 -6.56 -11.09 -9.24
N ILE A 38 -5.89 -9.96 -9.43
CA ILE A 38 -5.52 -9.02 -8.36
C ILE A 38 -6.78 -8.49 -7.65
N ASN A 39 -6.68 -8.32 -6.33
CA ASN A 39 -7.74 -7.76 -5.50
C ASN A 39 -7.23 -6.50 -4.76
N PRO A 40 -8.13 -5.72 -4.12
CA PRO A 40 -7.75 -4.53 -3.35
C PRO A 40 -6.66 -4.79 -2.31
N ASP A 41 -6.65 -5.96 -1.69
CA ASP A 41 -5.72 -6.30 -0.61
C ASP A 41 -4.29 -6.47 -1.14
N SER A 42 -4.11 -6.88 -2.40
CA SER A 42 -2.80 -6.91 -3.05
C SER A 42 -2.16 -5.52 -3.15
N PHE A 43 -2.97 -4.49 -3.42
CA PHE A 43 -2.49 -3.10 -3.48
C PHE A 43 -2.12 -2.57 -2.09
N VAL A 44 -2.88 -2.94 -1.05
CA VAL A 44 -2.57 -2.61 0.35
C VAL A 44 -1.19 -3.13 0.75
N VAL A 45 -0.89 -4.38 0.38
CA VAL A 45 0.43 -4.98 0.65
C VAL A 45 1.51 -4.29 -0.18
N LEU A 46 1.24 -3.98 -1.47
CA LEU A 46 2.20 -3.32 -2.34
C LEU A 46 2.57 -1.90 -1.85
N PHE A 47 1.61 -1.12 -1.37
CA PHE A 47 1.89 0.18 -0.73
C PHE A 47 2.80 0.04 0.48
N SER A 48 2.57 -1.00 1.29
CA SER A 48 3.41 -1.28 2.47
C SER A 48 4.83 -1.69 2.07
N ALA A 49 4.97 -2.41 0.96
CA ALA A 49 6.28 -2.80 0.43
C ALA A 49 7.14 -1.61 0.03
N PHE A 50 6.56 -0.57 -0.57
CA PHE A 50 7.33 0.59 -1.01
C PHE A 50 8.05 1.30 0.12
N SER A 51 7.48 1.33 1.33
CA SER A 51 8.16 1.91 2.49
C SER A 51 9.27 1.04 3.07
N GLU A 52 9.44 -0.19 2.56
CA GLU A 52 10.53 -1.11 2.92
C GLU A 52 11.57 -1.22 1.80
N PHE A 53 11.56 -0.29 0.84
CA PHE A 53 12.62 -0.21 -0.17
C PHE A 53 13.91 0.29 0.48
N SER A 54 15.04 -0.21 -0.01
CA SER A 54 16.38 0.25 0.37
C SER A 54 16.60 1.72 0.01
N SER A 55 16.03 2.15 -1.11
CA SER A 55 15.95 3.56 -1.51
C SER A 55 14.58 4.13 -1.18
N LEU A 56 14.51 4.99 -0.16
CA LEU A 56 13.25 5.65 0.21
C LEU A 56 12.70 6.52 -0.91
N GLU A 57 13.57 7.21 -1.66
CA GLU A 57 13.17 8.02 -2.81
C GLU A 57 12.51 7.16 -3.91
N GLU A 58 13.09 6.01 -4.23
CA GLU A 58 12.50 5.10 -5.22
C GLU A 58 11.16 4.54 -4.71
N GLY A 59 11.11 4.10 -3.45
CA GLY A 59 9.88 3.63 -2.82
C GLY A 59 8.77 4.68 -2.89
N GLU A 60 9.08 5.94 -2.60
CA GLU A 60 8.13 7.03 -2.65
C GLU A 60 7.62 7.29 -4.07
N ILE A 61 8.50 7.31 -5.07
CA ILE A 61 8.14 7.46 -6.48
C ILE A 61 7.17 6.34 -6.90
N ARG A 62 7.49 5.09 -6.60
CA ARG A 62 6.63 3.93 -6.91
C ARG A 62 5.30 3.98 -6.17
N GLY A 63 5.30 4.42 -4.92
CA GLY A 63 4.11 4.66 -4.11
C GLY A 63 3.19 5.70 -4.74
N ARG A 64 3.73 6.80 -5.25
CA ARG A 64 2.99 7.85 -5.96
C ARG A 64 2.43 7.36 -7.29
N GLU A 65 3.20 6.60 -8.06
CA GLU A 65 2.73 5.97 -9.31
C GLU A 65 1.51 5.06 -9.04
N LEU A 66 1.60 4.22 -8.00
CA LEU A 66 0.50 3.33 -7.64
C LEU A 66 -0.70 4.10 -7.07
N HIS A 67 -0.46 5.16 -6.29
CA HIS A 67 -1.53 6.02 -5.80
C HIS A 67 -2.33 6.65 -6.95
N ALA A 68 -1.64 7.18 -7.96
CA ALA A 68 -2.28 7.71 -9.17
C ALA A 68 -3.10 6.62 -9.90
N TYR A 69 -2.57 5.39 -9.98
CA TYR A 69 -3.29 4.26 -10.57
C TYR A 69 -4.59 3.92 -9.81
N VAL A 70 -4.56 3.85 -8.47
CA VAL A 70 -5.77 3.51 -7.69
C VAL A 70 -6.82 4.63 -7.71
N ILE A 71 -6.41 5.89 -7.86
CA ILE A 71 -7.33 7.01 -8.12
C ILE A 71 -8.00 6.82 -9.47
N ARG A 72 -7.20 6.65 -10.54
CA ARG A 72 -7.69 6.54 -11.92
C ARG A 72 -8.67 5.37 -12.12
N THR A 73 -8.48 4.29 -11.37
CA THR A 73 -9.33 3.10 -11.46
C THR A 73 -10.50 3.11 -10.48
N GLY A 74 -10.64 4.15 -9.64
CA GLY A 74 -11.68 4.25 -8.62
C GLY A 74 -11.50 3.29 -7.44
N LEU A 75 -10.37 2.58 -7.37
CA LEU A 75 -10.08 1.62 -6.31
C LEU A 75 -9.94 2.29 -4.94
N CYS A 76 -9.52 3.55 -4.88
CA CYS A 76 -9.40 4.31 -3.63
C CYS A 76 -10.70 4.36 -2.81
N ASN A 77 -11.86 4.27 -3.46
CA ASN A 77 -13.17 4.28 -2.81
C ASN A 77 -13.72 2.88 -2.50
N SER A 78 -13.04 1.82 -2.94
CA SER A 78 -13.53 0.44 -2.83
C SER A 78 -13.44 -0.13 -1.42
N LYS A 79 -12.40 0.25 -0.64
CA LYS A 79 -12.17 -0.19 0.74
C LYS A 79 -11.39 0.87 1.52
N ALA A 80 -11.78 1.10 2.78
CA ALA A 80 -11.03 1.98 3.70
C ALA A 80 -9.56 1.54 3.87
N ALA A 81 -9.28 0.23 3.76
CA ALA A 81 -7.94 -0.34 3.83
C ALA A 81 -6.94 0.25 2.82
N ILE A 82 -7.39 0.65 1.61
CA ILE A 82 -6.50 1.30 0.63
C ILE A 82 -6.11 2.70 1.12
N GLY A 83 -7.07 3.47 1.63
CA GLY A 83 -6.81 4.78 2.23
C GLY A 83 -5.87 4.68 3.44
N ASN A 84 -6.09 3.70 4.31
CA ASN A 84 -5.24 3.45 5.47
C ASN A 84 -3.80 3.10 5.07
N ALA A 85 -3.62 2.26 4.03
CA ALA A 85 -2.30 1.94 3.51
C ALA A 85 -1.59 3.15 2.91
N LEU A 86 -2.31 4.02 2.19
CA LEU A 86 -1.77 5.27 1.65
C LEU A 86 -1.34 6.24 2.76
N ILE A 87 -2.16 6.41 3.80
CA ILE A 87 -1.81 7.23 4.97
C ILE A 87 -0.50 6.74 5.58
N ASN A 88 -0.39 5.44 5.85
CA ASN A 88 0.81 4.82 6.43
C ASN A 88 2.04 4.92 5.51
N MET A 89 1.85 4.75 4.20
CA MET A 89 2.95 4.85 3.23
C MET A 89 3.50 6.28 3.19
N TYR A 90 2.63 7.28 3.03
CA TYR A 90 3.07 8.69 3.02
C TYR A 90 3.64 9.12 4.37
N SER A 91 3.13 8.63 5.50
CA SER A 91 3.69 8.97 6.81
C SER A 91 5.13 8.45 6.98
N LYS A 92 5.42 7.24 6.48
CA LYS A 92 6.79 6.68 6.51
C LYS A 92 7.78 7.45 5.62
N PHE A 93 7.31 8.14 4.59
CA PHE A 93 8.14 9.03 3.77
C PHE A 93 8.19 10.48 4.30
N GLY A 94 7.57 10.78 5.45
CA GLY A 94 7.53 12.13 6.02
C GLY A 94 6.51 13.08 5.36
N GLU A 95 5.71 12.58 4.42
CA GLU A 95 4.75 13.33 3.61
C GLU A 95 3.40 13.48 4.32
N ILE A 96 3.43 13.99 5.57
CA ILE A 96 2.26 14.07 6.45
C ILE A 96 1.10 14.88 5.84
N GLN A 97 1.40 15.92 5.07
CA GLN A 97 0.37 16.72 4.40
C GLN A 97 -0.40 15.92 3.35
N ILE A 98 0.28 14.99 2.67
CA ILE A 98 -0.36 14.11 1.69
C ILE A 98 -1.16 13.03 2.41
N ALA A 99 -0.61 12.44 3.48
CA ALA A 99 -1.35 11.50 4.33
C ALA A 99 -2.65 12.12 4.86
N HIS A 100 -2.60 13.36 5.35
CA HIS A 100 -3.78 14.11 5.79
C HIS A 100 -4.76 14.37 4.64
N SER A 101 -4.28 14.73 3.45
CA SER A 101 -5.13 14.92 2.27
C SER A 101 -5.86 13.63 1.86
N VAL A 102 -5.16 12.49 1.86
CA VAL A 102 -5.77 11.17 1.64
C VAL A 102 -6.86 10.92 2.67
N PHE A 103 -6.56 11.10 3.96
CA PHE A 103 -7.53 10.93 5.03
C PHE A 103 -8.78 11.78 4.79
N GLN A 104 -8.64 13.08 4.53
CA GLN A 104 -9.79 13.96 4.28
C GLN A 104 -10.67 13.46 3.11
N LEU A 105 -10.04 13.02 2.02
CA LEU A 105 -10.73 12.55 0.81
C LEU A 105 -11.38 11.16 0.92
N MET A 106 -11.04 10.37 1.95
CA MET A 106 -11.68 9.05 2.15
C MET A 106 -13.17 9.20 2.44
N VAL A 107 -14.01 8.58 1.59
CA VAL A 107 -15.47 8.55 1.79
C VAL A 107 -15.84 7.73 3.04
N ASN A 108 -15.22 6.56 3.20
CA ASN A 108 -15.44 5.66 4.33
C ASN A 108 -14.19 5.64 5.20
N LYS A 109 -14.33 6.03 6.46
CA LYS A 109 -13.27 5.98 7.48
C LYS A 109 -13.69 5.01 8.57
N ASP A 110 -12.77 4.15 8.97
CA ASP A 110 -12.96 3.23 10.09
C ASP A 110 -12.02 3.60 11.26
N SER A 111 -12.09 2.86 12.35
CA SER A 111 -11.20 3.07 13.50
C SER A 111 -9.71 2.97 13.11
N VAL A 112 -9.38 2.13 12.13
CA VAL A 112 -8.02 2.02 11.60
C VAL A 112 -7.62 3.31 10.89
N SER A 113 -8.50 3.94 10.12
CA SER A 113 -8.23 5.24 9.47
C SER A 113 -7.85 6.33 10.47
N TRP A 114 -8.60 6.46 11.56
CA TRP A 114 -8.31 7.43 12.61
C TRP A 114 -6.99 7.13 13.32
N ASN A 115 -6.77 5.86 13.68
CA ASN A 115 -5.54 5.44 14.33
C ASN A 115 -4.32 5.68 13.43
N SER A 116 -4.41 5.34 12.13
CA SER A 116 -3.34 5.60 11.17
C SER A 116 -3.00 7.08 11.06
N MET A 117 -3.99 7.97 11.04
CA MET A 117 -3.76 9.41 10.97
C MET A 117 -3.16 9.97 12.28
N ILE A 118 -3.63 9.51 13.43
CA ILE A 118 -3.07 9.89 14.74
C ILE A 118 -1.61 9.43 14.83
N SER A 119 -1.32 8.17 14.51
CA SER A 119 0.04 7.64 14.50
C SER A 119 0.96 8.43 13.56
N ALA A 120 0.47 8.80 12.37
CA ALA A 120 1.24 9.61 11.42
C ALA A 120 1.60 11.00 11.99
N LEU A 121 0.71 11.62 12.79
CA LEU A 121 0.96 12.92 13.43
C LEU A 121 1.87 12.83 14.67
N ASP A 122 1.92 11.66 15.31
CA ASP A 122 2.74 11.38 16.49
C ASP A 122 4.20 11.07 16.13
N THR A 123 4.43 10.41 14.99
CA THR A 123 5.79 10.23 14.45
C THR A 123 6.35 11.56 13.96
N LYS A 124 7.12 12.23 14.82
CA LYS A 124 7.93 13.43 14.54
C LYS A 124 9.39 13.20 14.89
#